data_AF-A0A382KSR5-F1
#
_entry.id   AF-A0A382KSR5-F1
#
_cell.length_a   1.000
_cell.length_b   1.000
_cell.length_c   1.000
_cell.angle_alpha   90.00
_cell.angle_beta   90.00
_cell.angle_gamma   90.00
#
_symmetry.space_group_name_H-M   'P 1'
#
loop_
_entity.id
_entity.type
_entity.pdbx_description
1 polymer ?
#
loop_
_entity_poly.entity_id
_entity_poly.type
_entity_poly.pdbx_seq_one_letter_code
_entity_poly.pdbx_strand_id
1 'polypeptide(L)'
;MFTFSQAQQYKITHMEGTYDLDGDGFMEFVSVESKTNENNKYSVVRYYELDDNGYQQLEWELEAPDGLLSNFVDVELGDLDGDGVPELITVSNMADPNKKELLQPIAFYYYWDGERFSEEAGSVFNLSGGRDFVRGHNFVLMDYDGDMDQEVAISLGSPLREIAILDLNKDNEWRIVQTLKPNGMKSGVSAVYVSAVDWNRDGLDDLVILSAEGEVLRTQPFYNIDSELIMGKGQETPIPGLDGLIPTRVSVIDWNKDGRLDSVLPFFNGDLISLTLYGDYIDVVKLPVDGGPLSDVRFADFNQDSYNDLLLVSGDMNVLTLAYGSPEGIVKSEEYFSVEENRASVSQVFSALPVVI
;
A
#
# COMPACT_ATOMS: atom_id res chain seq x y z
N MET A 1 7.77 -7.85 40.56
CA MET A 1 8.13 -6.54 40.00
C MET A 1 7.05 -6.26 38.98
N PHE A 2 6.16 -5.31 39.27
CA PHE A 2 5.01 -5.03 38.40
C PHE A 2 5.52 -4.36 37.13
N THR A 3 5.42 -5.04 35.99
CA THR A 3 5.58 -4.43 34.67
C THR A 3 4.37 -3.53 34.47
N PHE A 4 4.60 -2.22 34.56
CA PHE A 4 3.67 -1.24 34.01
C PHE A 4 3.70 -1.42 32.50
N SER A 5 2.62 -1.95 31.91
CA SER A 5 2.38 -1.80 30.49
C SER A 5 2.16 -0.31 30.23
N GLN A 6 3.19 0.37 29.72
CA GLN A 6 2.96 1.64 29.04
C GLN A 6 2.29 1.27 27.72
N ALA A 7 1.09 1.79 27.48
CA ALA A 7 0.51 1.79 26.14
C ALA A 7 1.55 2.45 25.22
N GLN A 8 2.18 1.64 24.36
CA GLN A 8 3.09 2.17 23.36
C GLN A 8 2.23 2.99 22.40
N GLN A 9 2.45 4.30 22.33
CA GLN A 9 1.63 5.24 21.56
C GLN A 9 1.87 5.11 20.03
N TYR A 10 1.79 3.90 19.48
CA TYR A 10 1.84 3.66 18.05
C TYR A 10 0.50 4.02 17.41
N LYS A 11 0.57 4.64 16.23
CA LYS A 11 -0.57 4.97 15.38
C LYS A 11 -0.57 4.01 14.20
N ILE A 12 -1.69 3.32 13.95
CA ILE A 12 -1.88 2.55 12.71
C ILE A 12 -1.79 3.51 11.52
N THR A 13 -0.87 3.23 10.60
CA THR A 13 -0.65 3.99 9.35
C THR A 13 -1.10 3.24 8.12
N HIS A 14 -1.12 1.91 8.18
CA HIS A 14 -1.70 1.06 7.16
C HIS A 14 -2.28 -0.19 7.82
N MET A 15 -3.33 -0.73 7.20
CA MET A 15 -4.03 -1.94 7.62
C MET A 15 -4.37 -2.70 6.36
N GLU A 16 -4.05 -3.99 6.37
CA GLU A 16 -4.30 -4.96 5.31
C GLU A 16 -5.25 -6.05 5.80
N GLY A 17 -6.23 -6.39 4.96
CA GLY A 17 -7.38 -7.22 5.30
C GLY A 17 -8.71 -6.46 5.43
N THR A 18 -9.72 -7.01 6.12
CA THR A 18 -9.71 -8.22 6.96
C THR A 18 -9.86 -9.55 6.21
N TYR A 19 -9.30 -10.65 6.74
CA TYR A 19 -9.40 -12.02 6.24
C TYR A 19 -9.80 -12.99 7.36
N ASP A 20 -10.30 -14.19 7.03
CA ASP A 20 -10.45 -15.33 7.97
C ASP A 20 -9.33 -16.32 7.62
N LEU A 21 -8.12 -16.06 8.13
CA LEU A 21 -6.88 -16.74 7.72
C LEU A 21 -6.78 -18.15 8.30
N ASP A 22 -7.26 -18.35 9.51
CA ASP A 22 -7.22 -19.65 10.19
C ASP A 22 -8.50 -20.49 10.01
N GLY A 23 -9.54 -19.89 9.42
CA GLY A 23 -10.79 -20.54 9.06
C GLY A 23 -11.71 -20.80 10.24
N ASP A 24 -11.53 -20.07 11.35
CA ASP A 24 -12.34 -20.21 12.55
C ASP A 24 -13.59 -19.30 12.57
N GLY A 25 -13.66 -18.37 11.60
CA GLY A 25 -14.79 -17.47 11.38
C GLY A 25 -14.67 -16.14 12.12
N PHE A 26 -13.58 -15.89 12.85
CA PHE A 26 -13.17 -14.55 13.23
C PHE A 26 -12.45 -13.87 12.05
N MET A 27 -12.19 -12.58 12.23
CA MET A 27 -11.58 -11.77 11.18
C MET A 27 -10.27 -11.20 11.69
N GLU A 28 -9.23 -11.37 10.90
CA GLU A 28 -7.88 -10.93 11.20
C GLU A 28 -7.42 -9.86 10.22
N PHE A 29 -6.45 -9.07 10.67
CA PHE A 29 -5.80 -8.08 9.84
C PHE A 29 -4.36 -7.88 10.28
N VAL A 30 -3.56 -7.37 9.34
CA VAL A 30 -2.19 -6.94 9.61
C VAL A 30 -2.13 -5.43 9.58
N SER A 31 -1.31 -4.82 10.44
CA SER A 31 -1.13 -3.38 10.49
C SER A 31 0.34 -2.99 10.42
N VAL A 32 0.61 -1.86 9.78
CA VAL A 32 1.83 -1.09 9.99
C VAL A 32 1.49 0.03 10.96
N GLU A 33 2.17 0.06 12.09
CA GLU A 33 1.99 1.10 13.09
C GLU A 33 3.27 1.89 13.26
N SER A 34 3.15 3.20 13.46
CA SER A 34 4.30 4.07 13.66
C SER A 34 4.12 5.04 14.82
N LYS A 35 5.23 5.37 15.47
CA LYS A 35 5.29 6.45 16.46
C LYS A 35 6.51 7.31 16.17
N THR A 36 6.36 8.61 16.43
CA THR A 36 7.48 9.54 16.38
C THR A 36 7.77 10.01 17.81
N ASN A 37 9.01 9.80 18.28
CA ASN A 37 9.47 10.32 19.55
C ASN A 37 10.68 11.22 19.33
N GLU A 38 10.55 12.50 19.66
CA GLU A 38 11.52 13.56 19.33
C GLU A 38 11.90 13.53 17.84
N ASN A 39 13.07 12.97 17.49
CA ASN A 39 13.59 12.87 16.12
C ASN A 39 13.59 11.43 15.55
N ASN A 40 13.20 10.44 16.35
CA ASN A 40 13.22 9.04 15.93
C ASN A 40 11.82 8.60 15.52
N LYS A 41 11.73 7.97 14.35
CA LYS A 41 10.55 7.22 13.91
C LYS A 41 10.76 5.75 14.22
N TYR A 42 9.74 5.13 14.80
CA TYR A 42 9.68 3.69 15.02
C TYR A 42 8.46 3.18 14.28
N SER A 43 8.57 1.98 13.73
CA SER A 43 7.45 1.26 13.17
C SER A 43 7.47 -0.21 13.56
N VAL A 44 6.28 -0.78 13.68
CA VAL A 44 6.06 -2.19 13.95
C VAL A 44 5.05 -2.73 12.95
N VAL A 45 5.20 -4.00 12.59
CA VAL A 45 4.14 -4.75 11.91
C VAL A 45 3.47 -5.64 12.96
N ARG A 46 2.14 -5.66 12.98
CA ARG A 46 1.37 -6.46 13.93
C ARG A 46 0.24 -7.19 13.24
N TYR A 47 -0.02 -8.40 13.70
CA TYR A 47 -1.14 -9.22 13.29
C TYR A 47 -2.13 -9.31 14.44
N TYR A 48 -3.40 -9.05 14.13
CA TYR A 48 -4.47 -9.03 15.10
C TYR A 48 -5.62 -9.91 14.66
N GLU A 49 -6.26 -10.55 15.64
CA GLU A 49 -7.53 -11.27 15.49
C GLU A 49 -8.64 -10.54 16.24
N LEU A 50 -9.86 -10.53 15.70
CA LEU A 50 -11.02 -9.95 16.36
C LEU A 50 -11.77 -11.01 17.18
N ASP A 51 -11.93 -10.78 18.47
CA ASP A 51 -12.71 -11.68 19.32
C ASP A 51 -14.24 -11.57 19.08
N ASP A 52 -15.01 -12.47 19.72
CA ASP A 52 -16.49 -12.48 19.74
C ASP A 52 -17.16 -11.13 20.06
N ASN A 53 -16.46 -10.21 20.71
CA ASN A 53 -16.98 -8.89 21.08
C ASN A 53 -16.45 -7.77 20.15
N GLY A 54 -15.68 -8.12 19.12
CA GLY A 54 -15.04 -7.21 18.17
C GLY A 54 -13.80 -6.50 18.74
N TYR A 55 -13.18 -7.01 19.79
CA TYR A 55 -11.91 -6.46 20.28
C TYR A 55 -10.71 -7.13 19.60
N GLN A 56 -9.72 -6.31 19.29
CA GLN A 56 -8.45 -6.73 18.68
C GLN A 56 -7.58 -7.46 19.72
N GLN A 57 -7.15 -8.67 19.39
CA GLN A 57 -6.17 -9.47 20.12
C GLN A 57 -4.87 -9.50 19.32
N LEU A 58 -3.75 -9.19 19.96
CA LEU A 58 -2.44 -9.18 19.30
C LEU A 58 -1.84 -10.59 19.36
N GLU A 59 -1.68 -11.21 18.20
CA GLU A 59 -1.20 -12.60 18.10
C GLU A 59 0.24 -12.71 17.57
N TRP A 60 0.70 -11.74 16.76
CA TRP A 60 2.08 -11.70 16.27
C TRP A 60 2.59 -10.27 16.07
N GLU A 61 3.90 -10.05 16.28
CA GLU A 61 4.55 -8.74 16.17
C GLU A 61 5.96 -8.85 15.57
N LEU A 62 6.26 -7.94 14.65
CA LEU A 62 7.60 -7.70 14.13
C LEU A 62 8.02 -6.26 14.40
N GLU A 63 8.98 -6.11 15.31
CA GLU A 63 9.61 -4.82 15.58
C GLU A 63 10.78 -4.55 14.62
N ALA A 64 10.87 -3.32 14.11
CA ALA A 64 12.08 -2.88 13.44
C ALA A 64 13.26 -2.87 14.44
N PRO A 65 14.49 -3.27 14.05
CA PRO A 65 15.61 -3.40 14.99
C PRO A 65 15.90 -2.14 15.80
N ASP A 66 16.17 -2.34 17.10
CA ASP A 66 16.38 -1.29 18.10
C ASP A 66 17.38 -0.20 17.68
N GLY A 67 16.97 1.06 17.84
CA GLY A 67 17.87 2.22 17.84
C GLY A 67 18.42 2.64 16.47
N LEU A 68 17.87 2.10 15.39
CA LEU A 68 18.17 2.45 14.01
C LEU A 68 16.99 3.24 13.41
N LEU A 69 17.29 4.20 12.52
CA LEU A 69 16.26 4.81 11.68
C LEU A 69 15.73 3.70 10.77
N SER A 70 14.75 2.93 11.21
CA SER A 70 14.17 1.85 10.43
C SER A 70 12.67 2.08 10.35
N ASN A 71 12.13 2.01 9.13
CA ASN A 71 10.70 2.12 8.94
C ASN A 71 10.19 1.10 7.92
N PHE A 72 9.08 0.46 8.24
CA PHE A 72 8.32 -0.31 7.27
C PHE A 72 7.76 0.64 6.20
N VAL A 73 7.85 0.20 4.95
CA VAL A 73 7.32 0.87 3.77
C VAL A 73 5.82 0.57 3.69
N ASP A 74 5.48 -0.72 3.72
CA ASP A 74 4.11 -1.23 3.78
C ASP A 74 4.08 -2.69 4.26
N VAL A 75 2.89 -3.26 4.35
CA VAL A 75 2.66 -4.70 4.53
C VAL A 75 1.53 -5.15 3.61
N GLU A 76 1.66 -6.32 3.00
CA GLU A 76 0.62 -6.92 2.15
C GLU A 76 0.50 -8.41 2.49
N LEU A 77 -0.68 -9.00 2.24
CA LEU A 77 -0.93 -10.43 2.35
C LEU A 77 -1.15 -11.04 0.96
N GLY A 78 -0.38 -12.05 0.60
CA GLY A 78 -0.45 -12.68 -0.73
C GLY A 78 0.16 -14.08 -0.74
N ASP A 79 -0.39 -14.96 -1.57
CA ASP A 79 0.07 -16.33 -1.78
C ASP A 79 1.30 -16.30 -2.68
N LEU A 80 2.49 -16.36 -2.09
CA LEU A 80 3.77 -16.25 -2.81
C LEU A 80 4.28 -17.61 -3.32
N ASP A 81 3.77 -18.72 -2.78
CA ASP A 81 4.25 -20.06 -3.14
C ASP A 81 3.19 -20.98 -3.76
N GLY A 82 2.00 -20.44 -3.98
CA GLY A 82 0.89 -21.06 -4.70
C GLY A 82 0.16 -22.15 -3.90
N ASP A 83 0.31 -22.17 -2.56
CA ASP A 83 -0.31 -23.17 -1.70
C ASP A 83 -1.76 -22.83 -1.30
N GLY A 84 -2.22 -21.62 -1.65
CA GLY A 84 -3.54 -21.08 -1.36
C GLY A 84 -3.68 -20.38 -0.01
N VAL A 85 -2.60 -20.25 0.76
CA VAL A 85 -2.53 -19.54 2.03
C VAL A 85 -1.63 -18.31 1.86
N PRO A 86 -2.07 -17.11 2.24
CA PRO A 86 -1.25 -15.93 2.05
C PRO A 86 -0.09 -15.84 3.05
N GLU A 87 1.09 -15.49 2.55
CA GLU A 87 2.24 -15.01 3.31
C GLU A 87 2.05 -13.56 3.74
N LEU A 88 2.74 -13.17 4.81
CA LEU A 88 2.95 -11.76 5.15
C LEU A 88 4.20 -11.23 4.45
N ILE A 89 4.02 -10.25 3.57
CA ILE A 89 5.10 -9.58 2.84
C ILE A 89 5.33 -8.19 3.42
N THR A 90 6.58 -7.85 3.70
CA THR A 90 6.93 -6.47 4.09
C THR A 90 8.26 -6.02 3.55
N VAL A 91 8.35 -4.73 3.24
CA VAL A 91 9.60 -4.06 2.87
C VAL A 91 9.95 -3.05 3.96
N SER A 92 11.17 -3.14 4.49
CA SER A 92 11.67 -2.21 5.50
C SER A 92 12.85 -1.41 4.95
N ASN A 93 12.82 -0.10 5.16
CA ASN A 93 14.00 0.75 5.00
C ASN A 93 14.80 0.68 6.29
N MET A 94 15.87 -0.12 6.31
CA MET A 94 16.65 -0.40 7.51
C MET A 94 17.98 0.34 7.48
N ALA A 95 18.37 0.95 8.60
CA ALA A 95 19.68 1.56 8.70
C ALA A 95 20.78 0.52 8.92
N ASP A 96 21.93 0.68 8.27
CA ASP A 96 23.12 -0.13 8.50
C ASP A 96 23.60 0.05 9.96
N PRO A 97 23.75 -1.03 10.76
CA PRO A 97 24.22 -0.96 12.15
C PRO A 97 25.58 -0.26 12.32
N ASN A 98 26.45 -0.35 11.31
CA ASN A 98 27.78 0.26 11.28
C ASN A 98 27.77 1.67 10.66
N LYS A 99 26.71 2.01 9.91
CA LYS A 99 26.54 3.28 9.22
C LYS A 99 25.10 3.77 9.40
N LYS A 100 24.76 4.18 10.63
CA LYS A 100 23.40 4.52 11.12
C LYS A 100 22.57 5.48 10.26
N GLU A 101 23.15 6.15 9.26
CA GLU A 101 22.47 7.08 8.34
C GLU A 101 22.15 6.46 6.96
N LEU A 102 22.62 5.24 6.68
CA LEU A 102 22.38 4.56 5.41
C LEU A 102 21.18 3.63 5.52
N LEU A 103 20.05 4.09 4.98
CA LEU A 103 18.88 3.26 4.76
C LEU A 103 19.11 2.34 3.56
N GLN A 104 18.69 1.09 3.69
CA GLN A 104 18.62 0.10 2.62
C GLN A 104 17.25 -0.58 2.65
N PRO A 105 16.59 -0.76 1.49
CA PRO A 105 15.36 -1.52 1.39
C PRO A 105 15.66 -3.01 1.49
N ILE A 106 15.02 -3.66 2.45
CA ILE A 106 15.10 -5.09 2.67
C ILE A 106 13.69 -5.66 2.61
N ALA A 107 13.46 -6.60 1.72
CA ALA A 107 12.21 -7.35 1.60
C ALA A 107 12.27 -8.59 2.48
N PHE A 108 11.15 -8.88 3.15
CA PHE A 108 10.92 -10.04 3.99
C PHE A 108 9.58 -10.66 3.58
N TYR A 109 9.49 -11.98 3.69
CA TYR A 109 8.18 -12.62 3.83
C TYR A 109 8.20 -13.61 5.00
N TYR A 110 7.01 -13.85 5.56
CA TYR A 110 6.78 -14.76 6.66
C TYR A 110 5.61 -15.69 6.29
N TYR A 111 5.88 -16.99 6.24
CA TYR A 111 4.86 -18.00 5.94
C TYR A 111 3.90 -18.19 7.11
N TRP A 112 2.68 -18.59 6.80
CA TRP A 112 1.66 -18.98 7.77
C TRP A 112 1.88 -20.44 8.21
N ASP A 113 1.91 -20.70 9.52
CA ASP A 113 2.14 -22.06 10.04
C ASP A 113 0.86 -22.83 10.39
N GLY A 114 -0.31 -22.22 10.16
CA GLY A 114 -1.63 -22.74 10.51
C GLY A 114 -2.25 -22.06 11.74
N GLU A 115 -1.45 -21.39 12.57
CA GLU A 115 -1.93 -20.63 13.74
C GLU A 115 -1.44 -19.17 13.73
N ARG A 116 -0.24 -18.91 13.20
CA ARG A 116 0.35 -17.58 13.13
C ARG A 116 1.42 -17.48 12.04
N PHE A 117 1.86 -16.25 11.76
CA PHE A 117 3.04 -16.05 10.94
C PHE A 117 4.32 -16.55 11.64
N SER A 118 5.23 -17.10 10.84
CA SER A 118 6.55 -17.54 11.29
C SER A 118 7.35 -16.42 12.00
N GLU A 119 8.20 -16.82 12.94
CA GLU A 119 9.09 -15.88 13.67
C GLU A 119 10.34 -15.54 12.85
N GLU A 120 10.81 -16.50 12.04
CA GLU A 120 11.92 -16.32 11.13
C GLU A 120 11.37 -16.08 9.72
N ALA A 121 11.93 -15.09 9.02
CA ALA A 121 11.54 -14.82 7.63
C ALA A 121 11.90 -16.02 6.74
N GLY A 122 10.98 -16.40 5.85
CA GLY A 122 11.23 -17.46 4.86
C GLY A 122 12.36 -17.08 3.91
N SER A 123 12.41 -15.80 3.52
CA SER A 123 13.53 -15.23 2.78
C SER A 123 13.73 -13.75 3.12
N VAL A 124 14.98 -13.31 3.04
CA VAL A 124 15.39 -11.91 3.26
C VAL A 124 16.20 -11.43 2.06
N PHE A 125 15.79 -10.33 1.45
CA PHE A 125 16.45 -9.82 0.24
C PHE A 125 16.78 -8.33 0.32
N ASN A 126 18.07 -8.00 0.14
CA ASN A 126 18.53 -6.61 0.11
C ASN A 126 18.46 -6.04 -1.31
N LEU A 127 17.52 -5.13 -1.52
CA LEU A 127 17.21 -4.53 -2.82
C LEU A 127 18.15 -3.39 -3.23
N SER A 128 19.10 -3.00 -2.37
CA SER A 128 20.02 -1.90 -2.67
C SER A 128 21.04 -2.23 -3.77
N GLY A 129 21.24 -3.52 -4.08
CA GLY A 129 22.29 -3.97 -5.00
C GLY A 129 23.70 -3.55 -4.54
N GLY A 130 23.89 -3.38 -3.22
CA GLY A 130 25.14 -2.90 -2.62
C GLY A 130 25.34 -1.38 -2.71
N ARG A 131 24.34 -0.62 -3.13
CA ARG A 131 24.40 0.85 -3.15
C ARG A 131 23.98 1.43 -1.81
N ASP A 132 24.60 2.56 -1.46
CA ASP A 132 24.21 3.35 -0.30
C ASP A 132 22.99 4.22 -0.63
N PHE A 133 22.16 4.52 0.39
CA PHE A 133 21.04 5.47 0.36
C PHE A 133 19.82 5.11 -0.50
N VAL A 134 19.71 3.87 -0.97
CA VAL A 134 18.49 3.39 -1.63
C VAL A 134 17.36 3.32 -0.60
N ARG A 135 16.12 3.62 -0.99
CA ARG A 135 14.93 3.44 -0.14
C ARG A 135 13.80 2.83 -0.95
N GLY A 136 12.98 1.99 -0.32
CA GLY A 136 11.68 1.60 -0.83
C GLY A 136 10.65 2.71 -0.59
N HIS A 137 9.73 2.91 -1.53
CA HIS A 137 8.69 3.95 -1.44
C HIS A 137 7.27 3.38 -1.36
N ASN A 138 7.00 2.32 -2.10
CA ASN A 138 5.83 1.46 -1.97
C ASN A 138 6.15 0.11 -2.64
N PHE A 139 5.30 -0.88 -2.43
CA PHE A 139 5.26 -2.08 -3.25
C PHE A 139 3.81 -2.49 -3.47
N VAL A 140 3.59 -3.39 -4.41
CA VAL A 140 2.28 -3.98 -4.73
C VAL A 140 2.47 -5.45 -5.07
N LEU A 141 1.45 -6.25 -4.81
CA LEU A 141 1.35 -7.61 -5.32
C LEU A 141 0.86 -7.58 -6.78
N MET A 142 1.24 -8.58 -7.55
CA MET A 142 0.83 -8.74 -8.95
C MET A 142 0.92 -10.19 -9.40
N ASP A 143 0.07 -10.62 -10.33
CA ASP A 143 0.30 -11.85 -11.10
C ASP A 143 1.20 -11.51 -12.30
N TYR A 144 2.50 -11.80 -12.20
CA TYR A 144 3.48 -11.45 -13.23
C TYR A 144 3.60 -12.52 -14.30
N ASP A 145 3.52 -13.81 -13.95
CA ASP A 145 3.80 -14.89 -14.90
C ASP A 145 2.62 -15.83 -15.22
N GLY A 146 1.48 -15.63 -14.57
CA GLY A 146 0.21 -16.30 -14.85
C GLY A 146 0.08 -17.69 -14.22
N ASP A 147 0.88 -18.01 -13.22
CA ASP A 147 0.83 -19.30 -12.52
C ASP A 147 -0.07 -19.32 -11.27
N MET A 148 -0.70 -18.16 -10.97
CA MET A 148 -1.64 -17.90 -9.87
C MET A 148 -1.02 -17.76 -8.47
N ASP A 149 0.30 -17.82 -8.33
CA ASP A 149 0.96 -17.20 -7.18
C ASP A 149 1.12 -15.68 -7.42
N GLN A 150 1.53 -14.93 -6.40
CA GLN A 150 1.74 -13.49 -6.52
C GLN A 150 3.23 -13.14 -6.45
N GLU A 151 3.67 -12.29 -7.37
CA GLU A 151 4.93 -11.59 -7.30
C GLU A 151 4.81 -10.21 -6.65
N VAL A 152 5.96 -9.60 -6.35
CA VAL A 152 6.05 -8.32 -5.67
C VAL A 152 6.77 -7.28 -6.51
N ALA A 153 6.08 -6.22 -6.91
CA ALA A 153 6.67 -5.06 -7.57
C ALA A 153 7.04 -3.98 -6.55
N ILE A 154 8.35 -3.73 -6.37
CA ILE A 154 8.86 -2.83 -5.32
C ILE A 154 9.48 -1.58 -5.95
N SER A 155 9.00 -0.39 -5.54
CA SER A 155 9.55 0.88 -5.99
C SER A 155 10.78 1.30 -5.19
N LEU A 156 11.91 1.50 -5.89
CA LEU A 156 13.19 1.91 -5.32
C LEU A 156 13.54 3.35 -5.69
N GLY A 157 13.87 4.15 -4.67
CA GLY A 157 14.26 5.55 -4.79
C GLY A 157 15.66 5.78 -5.35
N SER A 158 16.09 7.04 -5.31
CA SER A 158 17.45 7.44 -5.70
C SER A 158 18.52 6.68 -4.89
N PRO A 159 19.66 6.30 -5.49
CA PRO A 159 20.09 6.60 -6.85
C PRO A 159 19.58 5.60 -7.92
N LEU A 160 18.76 4.61 -7.57
CA LEU A 160 18.29 3.60 -8.52
C LEU A 160 17.11 4.11 -9.37
N ARG A 161 16.06 4.62 -8.73
CA ARG A 161 14.81 5.09 -9.39
C ARG A 161 14.29 4.06 -10.39
N GLU A 162 14.06 2.85 -9.90
CA GLU A 162 13.64 1.68 -10.67
C GLU A 162 12.63 0.85 -9.87
N ILE A 163 11.92 -0.05 -10.55
CA ILE A 163 11.06 -1.05 -9.90
C ILE A 163 11.76 -2.39 -10.00
N ALA A 164 11.86 -3.11 -8.88
CA ALA A 164 12.30 -4.50 -8.86
C ALA A 164 11.08 -5.40 -8.76
N ILE A 165 10.98 -6.40 -9.64
CA ILE A 165 9.96 -7.45 -9.56
C ILE A 165 10.62 -8.63 -8.86
N LEU A 166 10.10 -9.00 -7.71
CA LEU A 166 10.53 -10.14 -6.91
C LEU A 166 9.55 -11.29 -7.06
N ASP A 167 10.12 -12.49 -7.05
CA ASP A 167 9.43 -13.77 -7.12
C ASP A 167 10.19 -14.77 -6.24
N LEU A 168 9.54 -15.84 -5.79
CA LEU A 168 10.18 -16.96 -5.11
C LEU A 168 10.75 -17.96 -6.11
N ASN A 169 11.96 -18.45 -5.83
CA ASN A 169 12.48 -19.61 -6.55
C ASN A 169 11.95 -20.92 -5.93
N LYS A 170 12.31 -22.06 -6.52
CA LYS A 170 11.88 -23.39 -6.05
C LYS A 170 12.37 -23.80 -4.65
N ASP A 171 13.32 -23.05 -4.11
CA ASP A 171 13.84 -23.21 -2.74
C ASP A 171 13.20 -22.17 -1.79
N ASN A 172 12.15 -21.48 -2.24
CA ASN A 172 11.42 -20.39 -1.58
C ASN A 172 12.30 -19.18 -1.23
N GLU A 173 13.36 -18.95 -2.02
CA GLU A 173 14.20 -17.76 -1.86
C GLU A 173 13.82 -16.67 -2.86
N TRP A 174 13.80 -15.43 -2.37
CA TRP A 174 13.58 -14.24 -3.19
C TRP A 174 14.59 -14.13 -4.33
N ARG A 175 14.10 -13.87 -5.54
CA ARG A 175 14.90 -13.52 -6.72
C ARG A 175 14.30 -12.31 -7.42
N ILE A 176 15.15 -11.49 -8.04
CA ILE A 176 14.68 -10.48 -8.99
C ILE A 176 14.44 -11.16 -10.33
N VAL A 177 13.20 -11.17 -10.82
CA VAL A 177 12.85 -11.67 -12.16
C VAL A 177 12.95 -10.58 -13.23
N GLN A 178 12.63 -9.34 -12.87
CA GLN A 178 12.79 -8.20 -13.78
C GLN A 178 13.12 -6.90 -13.03
N THR A 179 13.78 -5.96 -13.73
CA THR A 179 14.01 -4.60 -13.22
C THR A 179 13.57 -3.57 -14.26
N LEU A 180 12.69 -2.67 -13.85
CA LEU A 180 12.06 -1.68 -14.72
C LEU A 180 12.61 -0.29 -14.46
N LYS A 181 13.07 0.38 -15.52
CA LYS A 181 13.66 1.72 -15.45
C LYS A 181 12.79 2.70 -16.22
N PRO A 182 11.87 3.43 -15.56
CA PRO A 182 10.98 4.35 -16.24
C PRO A 182 11.77 5.43 -16.99
N ASN A 183 11.57 5.51 -18.30
CA ASN A 183 12.10 6.62 -19.07
C ASN A 183 11.35 7.92 -18.67
N GLY A 184 12.07 9.03 -18.52
CA GLY A 184 11.49 10.29 -18.03
C GLY A 184 11.41 10.45 -16.51
N MET A 185 11.66 9.40 -15.72
CA MET A 185 11.69 9.46 -14.24
C MET A 185 13.05 9.05 -13.64
N LYS A 186 14.11 8.99 -14.45
CA LYS A 186 15.49 8.71 -13.99
C LYS A 186 16.06 9.75 -13.04
N SER A 187 15.45 10.94 -13.02
CA SER A 187 15.76 12.03 -12.09
C SER A 187 14.49 12.80 -11.81
N GLY A 188 14.32 13.24 -10.58
CA GLY A 188 13.11 13.89 -10.11
C GLY A 188 13.32 14.49 -8.73
N VAL A 189 12.40 15.37 -8.33
CA VAL A 189 12.33 15.87 -6.96
C VAL A 189 11.49 14.96 -6.08
N SER A 190 10.56 14.20 -6.67
CA SER A 190 9.67 13.29 -5.97
C SER A 190 10.11 11.85 -6.05
N ALA A 191 9.54 11.01 -5.17
CA ALA A 191 9.68 9.57 -5.23
C ALA A 191 9.05 8.98 -6.50
N VAL A 192 9.47 7.76 -6.83
CA VAL A 192 8.78 6.94 -7.83
C VAL A 192 7.86 5.99 -7.07
N TYR A 193 6.70 5.69 -7.64
CA TYR A 193 5.73 4.74 -7.09
C TYR A 193 5.25 3.80 -8.20
N VAL A 194 4.67 2.68 -7.80
CA VAL A 194 4.14 1.65 -8.72
C VAL A 194 2.73 1.24 -8.32
N SER A 195 1.89 0.92 -9.29
CA SER A 195 0.59 0.26 -9.13
C SER A 195 0.48 -0.86 -10.16
N ALA A 196 -0.07 -2.00 -9.76
CA ALA A 196 -0.36 -3.14 -10.64
C ALA A 196 -1.83 -3.16 -11.05
N VAL A 197 -2.12 -3.56 -12.29
CA VAL A 197 -3.49 -3.68 -12.81
C VAL A 197 -3.53 -4.54 -14.08
N ASP A 198 -4.33 -5.60 -14.08
CA ASP A 198 -4.76 -6.32 -15.29
C ASP A 198 -5.76 -5.45 -16.10
N TRP A 199 -5.25 -4.53 -16.92
CA TRP A 199 -6.10 -3.60 -17.67
C TRP A 199 -6.74 -4.25 -18.91
N ASN A 200 -6.11 -5.30 -19.45
CA ASN A 200 -6.54 -5.94 -20.70
C ASN A 200 -7.34 -7.24 -20.46
N ARG A 201 -7.42 -7.70 -19.21
CA ARG A 201 -8.11 -8.90 -18.73
C ARG A 201 -7.53 -10.18 -19.29
N ASP A 202 -6.22 -10.25 -19.45
CA ASP A 202 -5.53 -11.46 -19.89
C ASP A 202 -5.03 -12.33 -18.72
N GLY A 203 -5.21 -11.87 -17.48
CA GLY A 203 -4.79 -12.56 -16.27
C GLY A 203 -3.34 -12.26 -15.86
N LEU A 204 -2.62 -11.44 -16.61
CA LEU A 204 -1.30 -10.95 -16.24
C LEU A 204 -1.42 -9.47 -15.86
N ASP A 205 -0.94 -9.10 -14.68
CA ASP A 205 -0.98 -7.73 -14.25
C ASP A 205 0.07 -6.88 -14.98
N ASP A 206 -0.36 -5.73 -15.49
CA ASP A 206 0.51 -4.68 -16.01
C ASP A 206 0.87 -3.69 -14.90
N LEU A 207 1.84 -2.82 -15.14
CA LEU A 207 2.26 -1.81 -14.17
C LEU A 207 2.11 -0.39 -14.68
N VAL A 208 1.71 0.51 -13.79
CA VAL A 208 1.83 1.96 -13.96
C VAL A 208 2.84 2.51 -12.97
N ILE A 209 3.96 3.00 -13.49
CA ILE A 209 4.94 3.74 -12.69
C ILE A 209 4.59 5.22 -12.72
N LEU A 210 4.66 5.89 -11.57
CA LEU A 210 4.32 7.29 -11.45
C LEU A 210 5.26 8.10 -10.55
N SER A 211 5.30 9.41 -10.77
CA SER A 211 6.00 10.37 -9.91
C SER A 211 5.32 11.74 -9.96
N ALA A 212 4.98 12.29 -8.80
CA ALA A 212 4.36 13.61 -8.68
C ALA A 212 5.44 14.70 -8.52
N GLU A 213 5.85 15.30 -9.62
CA GLU A 213 6.99 16.22 -9.74
C GLU A 213 6.55 17.68 -9.59
N GLY A 214 6.04 18.03 -8.40
CA GLY A 214 5.36 19.30 -8.17
C GLY A 214 3.96 19.27 -8.77
N GLU A 215 3.64 20.22 -9.65
CA GLU A 215 2.32 20.31 -10.31
C GLU A 215 2.20 19.43 -11.57
N VAL A 216 3.09 18.45 -11.76
CA VAL A 216 3.09 17.55 -12.91
C VAL A 216 3.14 16.11 -12.42
N LEU A 217 2.13 15.33 -12.80
CA LEU A 217 2.15 13.89 -12.64
C LEU A 217 2.82 13.24 -13.86
N ARG A 218 3.97 12.62 -13.65
CA ARG A 218 4.60 11.75 -14.63
C ARG A 218 4.07 10.35 -14.48
N THR A 219 3.69 9.71 -15.58
CA THR A 219 3.25 8.31 -15.61
C THR A 219 3.96 7.57 -16.73
N GLN A 220 4.22 6.28 -16.52
CA GLN A 220 4.87 5.42 -17.49
C GLN A 220 4.29 4.01 -17.36
N PRO A 221 3.50 3.55 -18.35
CA PRO A 221 2.99 2.19 -18.33
C PRO A 221 4.08 1.19 -18.72
N PHE A 222 3.95 -0.02 -18.19
CA PHE A 222 4.68 -1.21 -18.57
C PHE A 222 3.67 -2.33 -18.77
N TYR A 223 3.63 -2.87 -19.98
CA TYR A 223 2.65 -3.87 -20.36
C TYR A 223 3.21 -5.27 -20.18
N ASN A 224 2.48 -6.15 -19.53
CA ASN A 224 2.93 -7.53 -19.34
C ASN A 224 2.61 -8.34 -20.60
N ILE A 225 3.65 -8.89 -21.22
CA ILE A 225 3.51 -9.72 -22.42
C ILE A 225 4.33 -10.98 -22.20
N ASP A 226 3.65 -12.09 -21.91
CA ASP A 226 4.26 -13.40 -21.67
C ASP A 226 5.36 -13.35 -20.59
N SER A 227 5.02 -12.82 -19.40
CA SER A 227 5.93 -12.68 -18.25
C SER A 227 7.14 -11.77 -18.55
N GLU A 228 6.93 -10.73 -19.36
CA GLU A 228 7.90 -9.67 -19.61
C GLU A 228 7.19 -8.31 -19.64
N LEU A 229 7.52 -7.45 -18.69
CA LEU A 229 6.99 -6.09 -18.62
C LEU A 229 7.70 -5.18 -19.62
N ILE A 230 7.00 -4.80 -20.68
CA ILE A 230 7.50 -4.00 -21.79
C ILE A 230 7.06 -2.54 -21.62
N MET A 231 8.04 -1.63 -21.62
CA MET A 231 7.79 -0.21 -21.44
C MET A 231 6.92 0.38 -22.57
N GLY A 232 5.80 0.99 -22.19
CA GLY A 232 4.95 1.78 -23.06
C GLY A 232 5.44 3.22 -23.26
N LYS A 233 4.54 4.12 -23.65
CA LYS A 233 4.86 5.54 -23.81
C LYS A 233 4.51 6.31 -22.53
N GLY A 234 5.51 6.95 -21.92
CA GLY A 234 5.29 7.82 -20.76
C GLY A 234 4.57 9.13 -21.10
N GLN A 235 3.91 9.70 -20.11
CA GLN A 235 3.12 10.93 -20.18
C GLN A 235 3.47 11.87 -19.02
N GLU A 236 3.38 13.17 -19.29
CA GLU A 236 3.43 14.23 -18.26
C GLU A 236 2.09 14.96 -18.27
N THR A 237 1.35 14.90 -17.16
CA THR A 237 0.04 15.55 -17.01
C THR A 237 0.14 16.67 -15.99
N PRO A 238 -0.10 17.94 -16.37
CA PRO A 238 -0.19 19.04 -15.42
C PRO A 238 -1.42 18.87 -14.51
N ILE A 239 -1.19 18.81 -13.20
CA ILE A 239 -2.23 18.77 -12.17
C ILE A 239 -1.83 19.80 -11.11
N PRO A 240 -2.33 21.04 -11.22
CA PRO A 240 -1.98 22.12 -10.30
C PRO A 240 -2.39 21.78 -8.86
N GLY A 241 -1.49 22.06 -7.92
CA GLY A 241 -1.75 21.91 -6.49
C GLY A 241 -1.58 20.50 -5.93
N LEU A 242 -1.11 19.51 -6.70
CA LEU A 242 -0.74 18.19 -6.16
C LEU A 242 0.22 18.34 -4.98
N ASP A 243 -0.11 17.67 -3.89
CA ASP A 243 0.72 17.63 -2.68
C ASP A 243 0.84 16.19 -2.21
N GLY A 244 2.05 15.63 -2.31
CA GLY A 244 2.47 14.29 -1.85
C GLY A 244 1.46 13.13 -2.02
N LEU A 245 1.85 12.10 -2.76
CA LEU A 245 1.06 10.86 -2.79
C LEU A 245 1.00 10.22 -1.39
N ILE A 246 -0.14 9.62 -1.06
CA ILE A 246 -0.31 8.69 0.05
C ILE A 246 -0.16 7.26 -0.51
N PRO A 247 1.06 6.70 -0.59
CA PRO A 247 1.32 5.46 -1.34
C PRO A 247 0.55 4.25 -0.82
N THR A 248 0.42 4.11 0.50
CA THR A 248 -0.24 2.99 1.18
C THR A 248 -1.77 2.99 1.04
N ARG A 249 -2.32 3.89 0.22
CA ARG A 249 -3.75 4.08 -0.06
C ARG A 249 -4.04 4.16 -1.56
N VAL A 250 -3.08 3.82 -2.41
CA VAL A 250 -3.36 3.57 -3.82
C VAL A 250 -4.29 2.37 -3.93
N SER A 251 -5.32 2.46 -4.78
CA SER A 251 -6.31 1.38 -4.94
C SER A 251 -6.57 1.12 -6.42
N VAL A 252 -6.91 -0.13 -6.76
CA VAL A 252 -7.23 -0.55 -8.12
C VAL A 252 -8.71 -0.91 -8.19
N ILE A 253 -9.51 -0.10 -8.85
CA ILE A 253 -10.97 -0.22 -8.80
C ILE A 253 -11.64 0.44 -10.00
N ASP A 254 -12.74 -0.15 -10.48
CA ASP A 254 -13.65 0.48 -11.44
C ASP A 254 -14.57 1.48 -10.71
N TRP A 255 -14.05 2.70 -10.47
CA TRP A 255 -14.74 3.74 -9.70
C TRP A 255 -15.84 4.45 -10.51
N ASN A 256 -15.75 4.42 -11.84
CA ASN A 256 -16.69 5.08 -12.75
C ASN A 256 -17.69 4.12 -13.42
N LYS A 257 -17.58 2.81 -13.15
CA LYS A 257 -18.43 1.73 -13.66
C LYS A 257 -18.40 1.62 -15.19
N ASP A 258 -17.28 1.96 -15.82
CA ASP A 258 -17.10 1.81 -17.26
C ASP A 258 -16.63 0.40 -17.68
N GLY A 259 -16.37 -0.46 -16.69
CA GLY A 259 -15.89 -1.82 -16.89
C GLY A 259 -14.38 -1.90 -17.09
N ARG A 260 -13.60 -0.88 -16.74
CA ARG A 260 -12.13 -0.94 -16.66
C ARG A 260 -11.69 -0.69 -15.22
N LEU A 261 -10.57 -1.28 -14.86
CA LEU A 261 -9.94 -1.00 -13.58
C LEU A 261 -9.09 0.27 -13.70
N ASP A 262 -9.14 1.10 -12.67
CA ASP A 262 -8.37 2.32 -12.55
C ASP A 262 -7.45 2.26 -11.33
N SER A 263 -6.20 2.72 -11.48
CA SER A 263 -5.36 3.02 -10.32
C SER A 263 -5.77 4.40 -9.76
N VAL A 264 -6.41 4.43 -8.59
CA VAL A 264 -6.80 5.65 -7.90
C VAL A 264 -5.72 6.07 -6.91
N LEU A 265 -5.20 7.29 -7.09
CA LEU A 265 -4.07 7.86 -6.38
C LEU A 265 -4.53 8.97 -5.43
N PRO A 266 -4.50 8.77 -4.11
CA PRO A 266 -4.81 9.81 -3.14
C PRO A 266 -3.60 10.71 -2.83
N PHE A 267 -3.85 12.01 -2.74
CA PHE A 267 -2.87 13.04 -2.40
C PHE A 267 -3.25 13.77 -1.11
N PHE A 268 -2.26 14.24 -0.35
CA PHE A 268 -2.48 14.92 0.93
C PHE A 268 -3.33 16.20 0.82
N ASN A 269 -3.40 16.83 -0.35
CA ASN A 269 -4.23 18.01 -0.57
C ASN A 269 -5.74 17.73 -0.68
N GLY A 270 -6.17 16.46 -0.76
CA GLY A 270 -7.57 16.10 -1.01
C GLY A 270 -7.87 15.53 -2.38
N ASP A 271 -6.91 15.58 -3.29
CA ASP A 271 -7.13 15.14 -4.66
C ASP A 271 -7.01 13.62 -4.77
N LEU A 272 -7.97 13.02 -5.46
CA LEU A 272 -7.88 11.65 -5.93
C LEU A 272 -7.74 11.68 -7.45
N ILE A 273 -6.64 11.13 -7.95
CA ILE A 273 -6.35 11.06 -9.39
C ILE A 273 -6.45 9.60 -9.84
N SER A 274 -7.38 9.32 -10.75
CA SER A 274 -7.50 8.03 -11.43
C SER A 274 -6.57 7.98 -12.64
N LEU A 275 -5.89 6.84 -12.80
CA LEU A 275 -5.12 6.46 -13.96
C LEU A 275 -5.78 5.23 -14.60
N THR A 276 -6.18 5.34 -15.86
CA THR A 276 -6.75 4.22 -16.62
C THR A 276 -5.84 3.90 -17.80
N LEU A 277 -5.47 2.63 -17.97
CA LEU A 277 -4.69 2.21 -19.13
C LEU A 277 -5.58 2.07 -20.37
N TYR A 278 -5.14 2.68 -21.47
CA TYR A 278 -5.85 2.69 -22.75
C TYR A 278 -4.88 2.48 -23.90
N GLY A 279 -4.62 1.22 -24.28
CA GLY A 279 -3.76 0.93 -25.43
C GLY A 279 -2.35 1.50 -25.23
N ASP A 280 -2.00 2.59 -25.92
CA ASP A 280 -0.67 3.24 -25.84
C ASP A 280 -0.62 4.53 -25.01
N TYR A 281 -1.69 4.87 -24.28
CA TYR A 281 -1.75 6.04 -23.40
C TYR A 281 -2.44 5.74 -22.06
N ILE A 282 -2.29 6.67 -21.11
CA ILE A 282 -2.97 6.62 -19.79
C ILE A 282 -3.96 7.78 -19.76
N ASP A 283 -5.24 7.47 -19.53
CA ASP A 283 -6.22 8.51 -19.20
C ASP A 283 -6.03 8.93 -17.74
N VAL A 284 -6.02 10.24 -17.50
CA VAL A 284 -5.72 10.82 -16.19
C VAL A 284 -6.86 11.74 -15.79
N VAL A 285 -7.65 11.31 -14.82
CA VAL A 285 -8.88 11.99 -14.40
C VAL A 285 -8.84 12.29 -12.92
N LYS A 286 -9.20 13.51 -12.55
CA LYS A 286 -9.44 13.87 -11.14
C LYS A 286 -10.85 13.46 -10.76
N LEU A 287 -10.99 12.66 -9.70
CA LEU A 287 -12.30 12.24 -9.20
C LEU A 287 -13.10 13.47 -8.72
N PRO A 288 -14.43 13.48 -8.90
CA PRO A 288 -15.26 14.63 -8.59
C PRO A 288 -15.59 14.74 -7.09
N VAL A 289 -14.62 14.53 -6.21
CA VAL A 289 -14.78 14.51 -4.75
C VAL A 289 -14.01 15.62 -4.03
N ASP A 290 -14.45 15.99 -2.83
CA ASP A 290 -13.77 16.96 -1.96
C ASP A 290 -13.60 16.42 -0.52
N GLY A 291 -12.42 15.85 -0.26
CA GLY A 291 -12.07 15.29 1.05
C GLY A 291 -11.39 16.27 2.02
N GLY A 292 -11.02 17.47 1.57
CA GLY A 292 -10.03 18.30 2.27
C GLY A 292 -8.67 17.59 2.42
N PRO A 293 -7.75 18.04 3.30
CA PRO A 293 -6.47 17.39 3.49
C PRO A 293 -6.63 15.95 3.95
N LEU A 294 -6.13 14.99 3.15
CA LEU A 294 -6.35 13.58 3.39
C LEU A 294 -5.29 13.00 4.32
N SER A 295 -5.76 12.15 5.22
CA SER A 295 -4.92 11.26 6.03
C SER A 295 -5.20 9.78 5.75
N ASP A 296 -6.37 9.47 5.19
CA ASP A 296 -6.79 8.13 4.80
C ASP A 296 -7.88 8.20 3.72
N VAL A 297 -8.01 7.13 2.92
CA VAL A 297 -9.02 6.92 1.87
C VAL A 297 -9.37 5.43 1.84
N ARG A 298 -10.66 5.08 1.81
CA ARG A 298 -11.13 3.70 1.69
C ARG A 298 -12.28 3.57 0.69
N PHE A 299 -12.26 2.49 -0.08
CA PHE A 299 -13.36 2.06 -0.93
C PHE A 299 -14.00 0.83 -0.30
N ALA A 300 -15.31 0.86 -0.11
CA ALA A 300 -16.11 -0.28 0.34
C ALA A 300 -17.60 0.01 0.12
N ASP A 301 -18.41 -1.02 -0.02
CA ASP A 301 -19.87 -0.89 0.00
C ASP A 301 -20.36 -0.69 1.45
N PHE A 302 -20.35 0.55 1.93
CA PHE A 302 -20.68 0.87 3.34
C PHE A 302 -22.19 0.81 3.60
N ASN A 303 -23.01 1.02 2.58
CA ASN A 303 -24.47 1.02 2.69
C ASN A 303 -25.14 -0.29 2.22
N GLN A 304 -24.35 -1.27 1.75
CA GLN A 304 -24.77 -2.59 1.27
C GLN A 304 -25.67 -2.54 0.03
N ASP A 305 -25.43 -1.60 -0.88
CA ASP A 305 -26.20 -1.43 -2.11
C ASP A 305 -25.56 -2.08 -3.35
N SER A 306 -24.46 -2.82 -3.15
CA SER A 306 -23.63 -3.48 -4.16
C SER A 306 -22.75 -2.54 -5.00
N TYR A 307 -22.65 -1.26 -4.64
CA TYR A 307 -21.71 -0.32 -5.24
C TYR A 307 -20.67 0.11 -4.20
N ASN A 308 -19.40 0.12 -4.60
CA ASN A 308 -18.35 0.64 -3.73
C ASN A 308 -18.56 2.13 -3.51
N ASP A 309 -18.74 2.51 -2.25
CA ASP A 309 -18.66 3.88 -1.77
C ASP A 309 -17.20 4.26 -1.52
N LEU A 310 -16.97 5.55 -1.26
CA LEU A 310 -15.65 6.13 -0.99
C LEU A 310 -15.69 6.94 0.30
N LEU A 311 -14.93 6.49 1.30
CA LEU A 311 -14.72 7.19 2.55
C LEU A 311 -13.38 7.95 2.50
N LEU A 312 -13.46 9.26 2.71
CA LEU A 312 -12.32 10.17 2.79
C LEU A 312 -12.15 10.64 4.23
N VAL A 313 -10.92 10.56 4.75
CA VAL A 313 -10.62 10.90 6.15
C VAL A 313 -9.67 12.08 6.21
N SER A 314 -10.15 13.20 6.74
CA SER A 314 -9.34 14.37 7.07
C SER A 314 -9.10 14.43 8.58
N GLY A 315 -8.00 13.82 9.03
CA GLY A 315 -7.61 13.82 10.44
C GLY A 315 -7.32 15.22 10.98
N ASP A 316 -6.69 16.08 10.20
CA ASP A 316 -6.35 17.46 10.61
C ASP A 316 -7.59 18.33 10.79
N MET A 317 -8.65 18.04 10.04
CA MET A 317 -9.93 18.75 10.14
C MET A 317 -10.94 18.07 11.07
N ASN A 318 -10.66 16.85 11.54
CA ASN A 318 -11.62 15.96 12.21
C ASN A 318 -12.91 15.76 11.39
N VAL A 319 -12.77 15.60 10.08
CA VAL A 319 -13.89 15.43 9.14
C VAL A 319 -13.77 14.09 8.42
N LEU A 320 -14.89 13.38 8.31
CA LEU A 320 -15.08 12.26 7.41
C LEU A 320 -16.04 12.67 6.31
N THR A 321 -15.69 12.37 5.06
CA THR A 321 -16.57 12.57 3.90
C THR A 321 -16.88 11.20 3.30
N LEU A 322 -18.15 10.85 3.19
CA LEU A 322 -18.60 9.63 2.54
C LEU A 322 -19.24 9.98 1.20
N ALA A 323 -18.67 9.49 0.11
CA ALA A 323 -19.19 9.63 -1.24
C ALA A 323 -19.80 8.29 -1.69
N TYR A 324 -21.12 8.28 -1.91
CA TYR A 324 -21.81 7.04 -2.25
C TYR A 324 -21.58 6.59 -3.70
N GLY A 325 -21.42 5.28 -3.88
CA GLY A 325 -21.36 4.62 -5.18
C GLY A 325 -22.72 4.59 -5.87
N SER A 326 -22.70 4.34 -7.18
CA SER A 326 -23.92 4.20 -7.99
C SER A 326 -23.64 3.35 -9.24
N PRO A 327 -24.67 2.98 -10.03
CA PRO A 327 -24.47 2.35 -11.34
C PRO A 327 -23.62 3.19 -12.31
N GLU A 328 -23.55 4.50 -12.12
CA GLU A 328 -22.74 5.44 -12.89
C GLU A 328 -21.38 5.75 -12.23
N GLY A 329 -21.02 5.02 -11.16
CA GLY A 329 -19.82 5.26 -10.36
C GLY A 329 -20.01 6.30 -9.26
N ILE A 330 -18.92 6.89 -8.79
CA ILE A 330 -18.96 7.91 -7.73
C ILE A 330 -19.34 9.27 -8.32
N VAL A 331 -20.58 9.70 -8.08
CA VAL A 331 -21.16 10.93 -8.65
C VAL A 331 -21.45 11.97 -7.56
N LYS A 332 -20.40 12.57 -6.99
CA LYS A 332 -20.42 13.78 -6.12
C LYS A 332 -21.60 13.90 -5.13
N SER A 333 -22.04 12.78 -4.57
CA SER A 333 -23.04 12.77 -3.50
C SER A 333 -22.30 12.51 -2.20
N GLU A 334 -22.01 13.58 -1.47
CA GLU A 334 -21.16 13.54 -0.28
C GLU A 334 -21.96 13.83 0.99
N GLU A 335 -21.75 13.02 2.02
CA GLU A 335 -22.13 13.30 3.40
C GLU A 335 -20.90 13.63 4.23
N TYR A 336 -21.01 14.63 5.12
CA TYR A 336 -19.92 15.06 5.98
C TYR A 336 -20.24 14.78 7.45
N PHE A 337 -19.28 14.19 8.14
CA PHE A 337 -19.35 13.90 9.57
C PHE A 337 -18.20 14.61 10.28
N SER A 338 -18.52 15.50 11.22
CA SER A 338 -17.54 16.08 12.12
C SER A 338 -17.39 15.20 13.35
N VAL A 339 -16.16 14.84 13.69
CA VAL A 339 -15.87 14.08 14.91
C VAL A 339 -15.65 15.08 16.05
N GLU A 340 -16.66 15.27 16.91
CA GLU A 340 -16.54 16.14 18.09
C GLU A 340 -15.79 15.42 19.22
N GLU A 341 -14.61 15.94 19.59
CA GLU A 341 -13.81 15.44 20.71
C GLU A 341 -14.37 15.96 22.05
N ASN A 342 -15.11 15.12 22.79
CA ASN A 342 -15.50 15.45 24.17
C ASN A 342 -14.36 15.10 25.15
N ARG A 343 -13.31 15.94 25.14
CA ARG A 343 -12.21 16.02 26.13
C ARG A 343 -11.38 14.74 26.37
N ALA A 344 -10.55 14.37 25.40
CA ALA A 344 -9.21 13.83 25.63
C ALA A 344 -8.44 13.92 24.30
N SER A 345 -7.23 14.48 24.33
CA SER A 345 -6.39 14.57 23.14
C SER A 345 -5.98 13.19 22.67
N VAL A 346 -6.16 12.96 21.37
CA VAL A 346 -5.81 11.78 20.55
C VAL A 346 -6.99 10.83 20.33
N SER A 347 -8.02 11.28 19.62
CA SER A 347 -8.95 10.39 18.92
C SER A 347 -8.40 10.04 17.53
N GLN A 348 -8.12 8.77 17.28
CA GLN A 348 -7.89 8.26 15.93
C GLN A 348 -9.23 7.75 15.39
N VAL A 349 -9.65 8.24 14.22
CA VAL A 349 -10.74 7.59 13.48
C VAL A 349 -10.16 6.34 12.84
N PHE A 350 -10.64 5.19 13.28
CA PHE A 350 -10.47 3.94 12.56
C PHE A 350 -11.48 3.92 11.41
N SER A 351 -11.01 3.56 10.23
CA SER A 351 -11.82 3.11 9.11
C SER A 351 -11.31 1.70 8.80
N ALA A 352 -12.06 0.59 8.91
CA ALA A 352 -13.49 0.37 9.16
C ALA A 352 -13.71 -1.03 9.79
N LEU A 353 -14.93 -1.32 10.29
CA LEU A 353 -15.53 -2.66 10.36
C LEU A 353 -17.05 -2.47 10.13
N PRO A 354 -17.63 -3.04 9.07
CA PRO A 354 -17.97 -4.45 9.14
C PRO A 354 -17.69 -5.23 7.84
N VAL A 355 -17.30 -6.50 7.98
CA VAL A 355 -17.61 -7.49 6.97
C VAL A 355 -19.03 -7.99 7.27
N VAL A 356 -19.93 -7.94 6.31
CA VAL A 356 -21.13 -8.77 6.35
C VAL A 356 -21.09 -9.66 5.13
N ILE A 357 -20.98 -10.96 5.41
CA ILE A 357 -20.93 -12.10 4.49
C ILE A 357 -22.08 -12.05 3.48
#